data_AF-A0AA37WUT2-F1
#
_entry.id   AF-A0AA37WUT2-F1
#
_cell.length_a   1.000
_cell.length_b   1.000
_cell.length_c   1.000
_cell.angle_alpha   90.00
_cell.angle_beta   90.00
_cell.angle_gamma   90.00
#
_symmetry.space_group_name_H-M   'P 1'
#
loop_
_entity.id
_entity.type
_entity.pdbx_description
1 polymer ?
#
loop_
_entity_poly.entity_id
_entity_poly.type
_entity_poly.pdbx_seq_one_letter_code
_entity_poly.pdbx_strand_id
1 'polypeptide(L)'
;MQSWSPSRARAARCGRLAAALAALVTTAAEAGDAPVWPEPNGTLVLARPFGRSDLSLRLARRVAGAVDSLTWDGVTFIADTEAEDALQARVTVGPDADGRAASEAGSPEDGAPAAQRLTGLRFGRSWAETETRLAWTPAGAKAVILHKRVGLGLPGLGNAVEVQARFDLPEPADAARFEALAASVPAEFSEAWSFDRGTGTVSRLDPADGDQPRPVILAMPEGSHALAFWSPNPPEQEADAPRPAFAVRRGPDTTRLSCAFAVAHAAAGAHDFACYALVGTLADIRAALRSLTAPE
;
A
#
# COMPACT_ATOMS: atom_id res chain seq x y z
N MET A 1 -34.54 -0.04 34.83
CA MET A 1 -33.90 0.02 36.17
C MET A 1 -34.01 -1.34 36.83
N GLN A 2 -33.01 -2.20 36.65
CA GLN A 2 -32.79 -3.34 37.54
C GLN A 2 -31.28 -3.40 37.77
N SER A 3 -30.90 -2.98 38.97
CA SER A 3 -29.54 -2.87 39.47
C SER A 3 -29.09 -4.21 40.02
N TRP A 4 -27.97 -4.73 39.52
CA TRP A 4 -27.26 -5.81 40.18
C TRP A 4 -25.82 -5.37 40.40
N SER A 5 -25.38 -5.44 41.66
CA SER A 5 -24.03 -5.13 42.11
C SER A 5 -23.62 -6.16 43.18
N PRO A 6 -22.30 -6.34 43.38
CA PRO A 6 -21.69 -7.67 43.36
C PRO A 6 -21.34 -8.19 44.76
N SER A 7 -21.28 -9.51 44.90
CA SER A 7 -20.71 -10.17 46.08
C SER A 7 -19.22 -10.42 45.88
N ARG A 8 -18.41 -9.72 46.70
CA ARG A 8 -17.01 -10.08 46.99
C ARG A 8 -16.99 -11.17 48.05
N ALA A 9 -16.13 -12.18 47.90
CA ALA A 9 -15.65 -12.99 49.02
C ALA A 9 -14.17 -13.39 48.82
N ARG A 10 -13.50 -13.54 49.96
CA ARG A 10 -12.07 -13.37 50.22
C ARG A 10 -11.22 -14.63 50.03
N ALA A 11 -9.91 -14.36 49.98
CA ALA A 11 -8.75 -15.23 49.92
C ALA A 11 -8.55 -16.23 51.09
N ALA A 12 -7.80 -17.31 50.83
CA ALA A 12 -6.77 -17.94 51.68
C ALA A 12 -6.06 -19.05 50.85
N ARG A 13 -4.79 -18.89 50.44
CA ARG A 13 -3.50 -19.21 51.12
C ARG A 13 -2.97 -20.63 50.88
N CYS A 14 -1.72 -20.63 50.38
CA CYS A 14 -0.59 -21.56 50.61
C CYS A 14 -0.61 -22.96 49.96
N GLY A 15 0.40 -23.22 49.11
CA GLY A 15 0.76 -24.59 48.75
C GLY A 15 1.81 -24.77 47.66
N ARG A 16 3.09 -24.55 48.00
CA ARG A 16 4.30 -25.23 47.48
C ARG A 16 4.82 -24.89 46.07
N LEU A 17 6.10 -24.53 46.07
CA LEU A 17 7.00 -24.40 44.93
C LEU A 17 7.15 -25.74 44.19
N ALA A 18 6.99 -25.69 42.86
CA ALA A 18 7.61 -26.64 41.94
C ALA A 18 8.42 -25.82 40.94
N ALA A 19 9.75 -25.93 41.02
CA ALA A 19 10.67 -25.34 40.06
C ALA A 19 10.55 -26.12 38.74
N ALA A 20 10.03 -25.48 37.71
CA ALA A 20 10.10 -25.99 36.34
C ALA A 20 11.29 -25.34 35.64
N LEU A 21 12.33 -26.14 35.37
CA LEU A 21 13.38 -25.83 34.41
C LEU A 21 12.74 -25.74 33.02
N ALA A 22 12.41 -24.51 32.59
CA ALA A 22 12.09 -24.24 31.20
C ALA A 22 13.40 -24.28 30.40
N ALA A 23 13.64 -25.40 29.71
CA ALA A 23 14.64 -25.43 28.66
C ALA A 23 14.21 -24.42 27.58
N LEU A 24 15.02 -23.37 27.38
CA LEU A 24 14.89 -22.51 26.21
C LEU A 24 15.16 -23.37 24.98
N VAL A 25 14.11 -23.77 24.28
CA VAL A 25 14.23 -24.08 22.86
C VAL A 25 14.33 -22.72 22.17
N THR A 26 15.57 -22.28 21.92
CA THR A 26 15.82 -21.26 20.91
C THR A 26 15.51 -21.89 19.57
N THR A 27 14.26 -21.78 19.11
CA THR A 27 13.95 -21.99 17.70
C THR A 27 14.62 -20.85 16.95
N ALA A 28 15.78 -21.12 16.36
CA ALA A 28 16.27 -20.33 15.24
C ALA A 28 15.11 -20.25 14.23
N ALA A 29 14.74 -19.04 13.82
CA ALA A 29 13.74 -18.84 12.78
C ALA A 29 14.21 -19.61 11.54
N GLU A 30 13.52 -20.71 11.21
CA GLU A 30 13.74 -21.42 9.97
C GLU A 30 13.48 -20.45 8.82
N ALA A 31 14.41 -20.40 7.86
CA ALA A 31 14.17 -19.76 6.58
C ALA A 31 12.96 -20.47 5.95
N GLY A 32 11.79 -19.84 5.98
CA GLY A 32 10.59 -20.40 5.38
C GLY A 32 10.80 -20.70 3.90
N ASP A 33 10.21 -21.79 3.42
CA ASP A 33 10.21 -22.13 2.00
C ASP A 33 9.71 -20.94 1.17
N ALA A 34 10.31 -20.76 -0.02
CA ALA A 34 9.90 -19.71 -0.94
C ALA A 34 8.38 -19.83 -1.25
N PRO A 35 7.63 -18.71 -1.29
CA PRO A 35 6.20 -18.77 -1.54
C PRO A 35 5.86 -19.46 -2.87
N VAL A 36 4.84 -20.32 -2.83
CA VAL A 36 4.34 -21.02 -4.01
C VAL A 36 3.45 -20.07 -4.82
N TRP A 37 3.82 -19.85 -6.07
CA TRP A 37 3.05 -19.07 -7.04
C TRP A 37 2.04 -19.97 -7.76
N PRO A 38 0.83 -19.49 -8.06
CA PRO A 38 -0.16 -20.29 -8.77
C PRO A 38 0.27 -20.55 -10.22
N GLU A 39 0.89 -19.57 -10.88
CA GLU A 39 1.36 -19.73 -12.25
C GLU A 39 2.85 -20.13 -12.31
N PRO A 40 3.26 -21.02 -13.24
CA PRO A 40 4.64 -21.49 -13.37
C PRO A 40 5.67 -20.37 -13.62
N ASN A 41 5.23 -19.27 -14.23
CA ASN A 41 6.07 -18.10 -14.49
C ASN A 41 6.29 -17.22 -13.24
N GLY A 42 5.73 -17.60 -12.08
CA GLY A 42 5.85 -16.83 -10.84
C GLY A 42 4.92 -15.61 -10.82
N THR A 43 3.68 -15.76 -11.30
CA THR A 43 2.69 -14.68 -11.28
C THR A 43 1.40 -15.13 -10.59
N LEU A 44 0.63 -14.16 -10.13
CA LEU A 44 -0.75 -14.32 -9.64
C LEU A 44 -1.58 -13.23 -10.30
N VAL A 45 -2.64 -13.64 -11.01
CA VAL A 45 -3.58 -12.71 -11.64
C VAL A 45 -4.87 -12.70 -10.84
N LEU A 46 -5.32 -11.51 -10.46
CA LEU A 46 -6.68 -11.30 -9.95
C LEU A 46 -7.44 -10.53 -11.01
N ALA A 47 -8.69 -10.92 -11.29
CA ALA A 47 -9.52 -10.22 -12.24
C ALA A 47 -10.97 -10.16 -11.76
N ARG A 48 -11.66 -9.06 -12.06
CA ARG A 48 -13.11 -8.94 -11.87
C ARG A 48 -13.77 -8.09 -12.96
N PRO A 49 -15.04 -8.35 -13.29
CA PRO A 49 -15.78 -7.50 -14.21
C PRO A 49 -15.93 -6.08 -13.70
N PHE A 50 -15.67 -5.10 -14.56
CA PHE A 50 -15.99 -3.70 -14.36
C PHE A 50 -16.37 -3.02 -15.68
N GLY A 51 -17.66 -2.65 -15.80
CA GLY A 51 -18.18 -2.01 -17.00
C GLY A 51 -18.09 -2.94 -18.22
N ARG A 52 -17.26 -2.56 -19.19
CA ARG A 52 -17.13 -3.24 -20.49
C ARG A 52 -16.04 -4.30 -20.58
N SER A 53 -15.22 -4.45 -19.54
CA SER A 53 -14.12 -5.44 -19.52
C SER A 53 -13.81 -5.90 -18.09
N ASP A 54 -12.86 -6.81 -17.95
CA ASP A 54 -12.31 -7.14 -16.64
C ASP A 54 -11.25 -6.11 -16.22
N LEU A 55 -11.36 -5.64 -14.98
CA LEU A 55 -10.25 -5.03 -14.26
C LEU A 55 -9.37 -6.17 -13.76
N SER A 56 -8.15 -6.26 -14.30
CA SER A 56 -7.20 -7.31 -13.98
C SER A 56 -5.92 -6.72 -13.41
N LEU A 57 -5.38 -7.34 -12.37
CA LEU A 57 -4.09 -7.00 -11.78
C LEU A 57 -3.21 -8.23 -11.70
N ARG A 58 -1.91 -8.05 -11.85
CA ARG A 58 -0.91 -9.12 -11.80
C ARG A 58 0.14 -8.81 -10.76
N LEU A 59 0.25 -9.68 -9.75
CA LEU A 59 1.39 -9.73 -8.85
C LEU A 59 2.46 -10.60 -9.48
N ALA A 60 3.73 -10.26 -9.28
CA ALA A 60 4.81 -11.09 -9.80
C ALA A 60 6.01 -11.24 -8.90
N ARG A 61 6.63 -12.40 -9.04
CA ARG A 61 7.87 -12.79 -8.38
C ARG A 61 9.03 -11.86 -8.74
N ARG A 62 9.07 -11.33 -9.97
CA ARG A 62 10.16 -10.44 -10.40
C ARG A 62 10.22 -9.11 -9.64
N VAL A 63 9.15 -8.72 -8.96
CA VAL A 63 9.04 -7.51 -8.14
C VAL A 63 8.57 -7.82 -6.71
N ALA A 64 8.98 -8.99 -6.17
CA ALA A 64 8.72 -9.37 -4.78
C ALA A 64 7.23 -9.37 -4.35
N GLY A 65 6.30 -9.63 -5.26
CA GLY A 65 4.86 -9.57 -4.96
C GLY A 65 4.19 -8.22 -5.22
N ALA A 66 4.94 -7.21 -5.66
CA ALA A 66 4.34 -5.97 -6.16
C ALA A 66 3.50 -6.22 -7.42
N VAL A 67 2.60 -5.28 -7.72
CA VAL A 67 1.71 -5.37 -8.89
C VAL A 67 2.41 -4.74 -10.07
N ASP A 68 2.74 -5.54 -11.07
CA ASP A 68 3.52 -5.10 -12.23
C ASP A 68 2.66 -4.84 -13.48
N SER A 69 1.36 -5.10 -13.37
CA SER A 69 0.40 -4.88 -14.43
C SER A 69 -0.97 -4.67 -13.81
N LEU A 70 -1.62 -3.60 -14.24
CA LEU A 70 -3.01 -3.27 -13.96
C LEU A 70 -3.64 -2.96 -15.30
N THR A 71 -4.67 -3.69 -15.69
CA THR A 71 -5.28 -3.59 -17.00
C THR A 71 -6.78 -3.43 -16.91
N TRP A 72 -7.34 -2.57 -17.74
CA TRP A 72 -8.77 -2.45 -17.96
C TRP A 72 -9.01 -1.90 -19.35
N ASP A 73 -10.01 -2.45 -20.03
CA ASP A 73 -10.41 -2.09 -21.40
C ASP A 73 -9.27 -2.13 -22.42
N GLY A 74 -8.40 -3.13 -22.30
CA GLY A 74 -7.26 -3.34 -23.20
C GLY A 74 -6.08 -2.38 -22.96
N VAL A 75 -6.17 -1.45 -22.01
CA VAL A 75 -5.08 -0.55 -21.62
C VAL A 75 -4.37 -1.08 -20.38
N THR A 76 -3.04 -1.00 -20.39
CA THR A 76 -2.18 -1.27 -19.21
C THR A 76 -1.80 0.05 -18.56
N PHE A 77 -2.09 0.18 -17.27
CA PHE A 77 -1.88 1.42 -16.51
C PHE A 77 -0.49 1.52 -15.90
N ILE A 78 0.16 0.39 -15.62
CA ILE A 78 1.49 0.35 -14.97
C ILE A 78 2.57 0.30 -16.04
N ALA A 79 3.55 1.19 -15.95
CA ALA A 79 4.75 1.09 -16.78
C ALA A 79 5.57 -0.15 -16.38
N ASP A 80 6.27 -0.77 -17.33
CA ASP A 80 7.08 -1.98 -17.11
C ASP A 80 8.52 -1.76 -17.59
N THR A 81 9.01 -0.53 -17.45
CA THR A 81 10.39 -0.17 -17.83
C THR A 81 11.39 -0.66 -16.77
N GLU A 82 11.08 -0.41 -15.50
CA GLU A 82 11.92 -0.76 -14.37
C GLU A 82 11.08 -1.38 -13.24
N ALA A 83 11.73 -2.11 -12.32
CA ALA A 83 11.04 -2.65 -11.15
C ALA A 83 10.37 -1.56 -10.29
N GLU A 84 10.91 -0.34 -10.30
CA GLU A 84 10.40 0.81 -9.56
C GLU A 84 9.05 1.34 -10.08
N ASP A 85 8.64 0.93 -11.28
CA ASP A 85 7.38 1.37 -11.88
C ASP A 85 6.17 0.61 -11.33
N ALA A 86 6.40 -0.59 -10.80
CA ALA A 86 5.37 -1.44 -10.23
C ALA A 86 4.52 -0.69 -9.20
N LEU A 87 3.23 -1.02 -9.15
CA LEU A 87 2.33 -0.59 -8.11
C LEU A 87 2.75 -1.27 -6.78
N GLN A 88 3.36 -0.47 -5.91
CA GLN A 88 4.17 -0.95 -4.81
C GLN A 88 4.14 -0.02 -3.59
N ALA A 89 4.62 -0.54 -2.47
CA ALA A 89 4.83 0.23 -1.25
C ALA A 89 6.33 0.59 -1.05
N ARG A 90 6.59 1.73 -0.39
CA ARG A 90 7.93 2.22 -0.04
C ARG A 90 7.91 2.93 1.31
N VAL A 91 9.01 2.88 2.04
CA VAL A 91 9.24 3.70 3.23
C VAL A 91 10.54 4.47 3.09
N THR A 92 10.55 5.73 3.50
CA THR A 92 11.76 6.54 3.64
C THR A 92 11.89 6.96 5.10
N VAL A 93 13.09 6.85 5.66
CA VAL A 93 13.42 7.27 7.03
C VAL A 93 14.52 8.32 6.99
N GLY A 94 14.30 9.42 7.71
CA GLY A 94 15.19 10.59 7.72
C GLY A 94 14.73 11.71 6.76
N PRO A 95 15.53 12.78 6.61
CA PRO A 95 15.20 13.89 5.72
C PRO A 95 15.22 13.46 4.26
N ASP A 96 14.34 14.00 3.41
CA ASP A 96 14.15 13.51 2.03
C ASP A 96 15.43 13.48 1.15
N ALA A 97 16.42 14.36 1.40
CA ALA A 97 17.65 14.43 0.61
C ALA A 97 18.73 13.42 1.03
N ASP A 98 18.79 13.07 2.32
CA ASP A 98 19.82 12.18 2.91
C ASP A 98 19.20 10.94 3.57
N GLY A 99 17.91 10.73 3.33
CA GLY A 99 17.10 9.67 3.92
C GLY A 99 17.41 8.31 3.30
N ARG A 100 17.19 7.27 4.08
CA ARG A 100 17.28 5.88 3.59
C ARG A 100 15.91 5.46 3.11
N ALA A 101 15.83 4.84 1.94
CA ALA A 101 14.57 4.33 1.41
C ALA A 101 14.58 2.79 1.41
N ALA A 102 13.42 2.18 1.57
CA ALA A 102 13.23 0.76 1.37
C ALA A 102 11.95 0.53 0.55
N SER A 103 12.06 -0.20 -0.55
CA SER A 103 10.96 -0.42 -1.50
C SER A 103 10.61 -1.89 -1.66
N GLU A 104 9.34 -2.14 -1.96
CA GLU A 104 8.82 -3.49 -2.15
C GLU A 104 9.39 -4.14 -3.40
N ALA A 105 9.35 -3.47 -4.56
CA ALA A 105 9.94 -4.01 -5.78
C ALA A 105 11.47 -3.94 -5.77
N GLY A 106 12.05 -3.18 -4.84
CA GLY A 106 13.48 -2.93 -4.70
C GLY A 106 13.98 -1.79 -5.55
N SER A 107 15.30 -1.63 -5.53
CA SER A 107 16.06 -0.75 -6.41
C SER A 107 17.06 -1.58 -7.23
N PRO A 108 17.56 -1.06 -8.36
CA PRO A 108 18.66 -1.67 -9.10
C PRO A 108 19.92 -1.91 -8.25
N GLU A 109 20.10 -1.15 -7.16
CA GLU A 109 21.26 -1.20 -6.28
C GLU A 109 21.20 -2.33 -5.23
N ASP A 110 20.04 -2.98 -5.06
CA ASP A 110 19.78 -3.89 -3.94
C ASP A 110 20.60 -5.19 -3.95
N GLY A 111 21.24 -5.53 -5.08
CA GLY A 111 22.13 -6.70 -5.23
C GLY A 111 21.47 -8.09 -5.08
N ALA A 112 20.29 -8.18 -4.45
CA ALA A 112 19.49 -9.39 -4.27
C ALA A 112 18.26 -9.39 -5.20
N PRO A 113 17.94 -10.51 -5.88
CA PRO A 113 16.75 -10.59 -6.72
C PRO A 113 15.49 -10.29 -5.90
N ALA A 114 14.61 -9.44 -6.42
CA ALA A 114 13.36 -9.06 -5.73
C ALA A 114 12.53 -10.27 -5.28
N ALA A 115 12.53 -11.33 -6.08
CA ALA A 115 11.90 -12.61 -5.77
C ALA A 115 12.22 -13.16 -4.37
N GLN A 116 13.45 -13.01 -3.88
CA GLN A 116 13.90 -13.56 -2.60
C GLN A 116 13.42 -12.76 -1.39
N ARG A 117 12.82 -11.58 -1.62
CA ARG A 117 12.30 -10.71 -0.56
C ARG A 117 10.89 -11.08 -0.14
N LEU A 118 10.10 -11.72 -1.00
CA LEU A 118 8.77 -12.20 -0.67
C LEU A 118 8.87 -13.46 0.22
N THR A 119 8.40 -13.37 1.45
CA THR A 119 8.41 -14.45 2.44
C THR A 119 7.05 -15.11 2.62
N GLY A 120 5.96 -14.46 2.21
CA GLY A 120 4.62 -15.03 2.28
C GLY A 120 3.72 -14.59 1.12
N LEU A 121 2.90 -15.53 0.63
CA LEU A 121 1.85 -15.26 -0.36
C LEU A 121 0.60 -16.06 0.00
N ARG A 122 -0.53 -15.38 0.15
CA ARG A 122 -1.87 -15.98 0.30
C ARG A 122 -2.82 -15.28 -0.64
N PHE A 123 -3.80 -15.98 -1.16
CA PHE A 123 -4.75 -15.36 -2.08
C PHE A 123 -6.11 -16.05 -2.06
N GLY A 124 -7.11 -15.30 -2.52
CA GLY A 124 -8.45 -15.78 -2.82
C GLY A 124 -8.87 -15.34 -4.21
N ARG A 125 -10.18 -15.40 -4.48
CA ARG A 125 -10.73 -15.09 -5.81
C ARG A 125 -10.48 -13.65 -6.27
N SER A 126 -10.46 -12.69 -5.36
CA SER A 126 -10.34 -11.26 -5.70
C SER A 126 -9.49 -10.49 -4.70
N TRP A 127 -8.57 -11.19 -4.02
CA TRP A 127 -7.64 -10.57 -3.10
C TRP A 127 -6.36 -11.40 -2.99
N ALA A 128 -5.26 -10.74 -2.64
CA ALA A 128 -3.98 -11.35 -2.30
C ALA A 128 -3.38 -10.67 -1.07
N GLU A 129 -2.62 -11.42 -0.30
CA GLU A 129 -1.82 -10.97 0.84
C GLU A 129 -0.39 -11.41 0.63
N THR A 130 0.52 -10.48 0.87
CA THR A 130 1.97 -10.66 0.71
C THR A 130 2.68 -10.24 1.99
N GLU A 131 3.73 -10.96 2.33
CA GLU A 131 4.71 -10.56 3.33
C GLU A 131 6.06 -10.41 2.62
N THR A 132 6.66 -9.23 2.71
CA THR A 132 7.89 -8.88 1.99
C THR A 132 8.90 -8.25 2.94
N ARG A 133 10.13 -8.77 2.92
CA ARG A 133 11.29 -8.17 3.59
C ARG A 133 11.89 -7.08 2.71
N LEU A 134 11.62 -5.82 3.03
CA LEU A 134 12.12 -4.68 2.28
C LEU A 134 13.65 -4.55 2.43
N ALA A 135 14.32 -4.16 1.35
CA ALA A 135 15.75 -3.86 1.35
C ALA A 135 15.96 -2.35 1.42
N TRP A 136 16.95 -1.92 2.21
CA TRP A 136 17.32 -0.51 2.31
C TRP A 136 18.30 -0.11 1.22
N THR A 137 18.15 1.13 0.76
CA THR A 137 19.09 1.84 -0.10
C THR A 137 19.52 3.12 0.63
N PRO A 138 20.82 3.28 0.99
CA PRO A 138 21.86 2.25 0.95
C PRO A 138 21.62 1.09 1.93
N ALA A 139 22.22 -0.07 1.64
CA ALA A 139 22.10 -1.29 2.45
C ALA A 139 22.77 -1.19 3.83
N GLY A 140 22.42 -2.10 4.74
CA GLY A 140 23.09 -2.28 6.05
C GLY A 140 22.23 -2.03 7.28
N ALA A 141 20.99 -1.59 7.12
CA ALA A 141 20.02 -1.48 8.21
C ALA A 141 19.16 -2.75 8.34
N LYS A 142 18.56 -2.96 9.52
CA LYS A 142 17.60 -4.04 9.76
C LYS A 142 16.41 -3.89 8.81
N ALA A 143 16.00 -4.96 8.16
CA ALA A 143 14.92 -4.90 7.17
C ALA A 143 13.57 -4.50 7.80
N VAL A 144 12.78 -3.76 7.04
CA VAL A 144 11.36 -3.51 7.35
C VAL A 144 10.55 -4.68 6.80
N ILE A 145 9.58 -5.17 7.57
CA ILE A 145 8.64 -6.19 7.08
C ILE A 145 7.37 -5.49 6.62
N LEU A 146 7.03 -5.69 5.35
CA LEU A 146 5.79 -5.20 4.75
C LEU A 146 4.77 -6.33 4.73
N HIS A 147 3.64 -6.15 5.38
CA HIS A 147 2.44 -6.94 5.14
C HIS A 147 1.53 -6.12 4.24
N LYS A 148 1.22 -6.62 3.04
CA LYS A 148 0.35 -5.93 2.09
C LYS A 148 -0.80 -6.82 1.68
N ARG A 149 -2.03 -6.30 1.79
CA ARG A 149 -3.24 -6.89 1.23
C ARG A 149 -3.69 -6.05 0.05
N VAL A 150 -3.90 -6.70 -1.09
CA VAL A 150 -4.49 -6.10 -2.30
C VAL A 150 -5.84 -6.76 -2.56
N GLY A 151 -6.89 -5.96 -2.69
CA GLY A 151 -8.24 -6.42 -3.01
C GLY A 151 -8.75 -5.76 -4.29
N LEU A 152 -9.32 -6.53 -5.20
CA LEU A 152 -10.10 -5.97 -6.29
C LEU A 152 -11.49 -5.61 -5.79
N GLY A 153 -11.92 -4.40 -6.12
CA GLY A 153 -13.15 -3.64 -5.88
C GLY A 153 -13.86 -3.76 -4.54
N LEU A 154 -14.56 -2.70 -4.18
CA LEU A 154 -15.30 -2.54 -2.94
C LEU A 154 -16.80 -2.76 -3.16
N PRO A 155 -17.59 -2.99 -2.10
CA PRO A 155 -19.04 -2.95 -2.20
C PRO A 155 -19.51 -1.65 -2.88
N GLY A 156 -20.22 -1.79 -4.01
CA GLY A 156 -20.70 -0.64 -4.80
C GLY A 156 -19.66 0.03 -5.71
N LEU A 157 -18.37 -0.31 -5.61
CA LEU A 157 -17.28 0.27 -6.41
C LEU A 157 -16.42 -0.84 -7.03
N GLY A 158 -16.89 -1.39 -8.15
CA GLY A 158 -16.22 -2.46 -8.86
C GLY A 158 -14.85 -2.08 -9.44
N ASN A 159 -14.57 -0.79 -9.56
CA ASN A 159 -13.39 -0.24 -10.20
C ASN A 159 -12.26 0.16 -9.25
N ALA A 160 -12.41 -0.16 -7.96
CA ALA A 160 -11.40 0.11 -6.95
C ALA A 160 -10.39 -1.05 -6.86
N VAL A 161 -9.17 -0.72 -6.48
CA VAL A 161 -8.16 -1.66 -5.98
C VAL A 161 -7.82 -1.16 -4.58
N GLU A 162 -8.24 -1.92 -3.57
CA GLU A 162 -7.92 -1.64 -2.17
C GLU A 162 -6.49 -2.13 -1.89
N VAL A 163 -5.69 -1.28 -1.25
CA VAL A 163 -4.33 -1.60 -0.80
C VAL A 163 -4.23 -1.26 0.67
N GLN A 164 -4.13 -2.29 1.51
CA GLN A 164 -3.82 -2.16 2.93
C GLN A 164 -2.35 -2.53 3.12
N ALA A 165 -1.55 -1.58 3.58
CA ALA A 165 -0.12 -1.74 3.80
C ALA A 165 0.20 -1.54 5.28
N ARG A 166 0.84 -2.54 5.88
CA ARG A 166 1.39 -2.47 7.22
C ARG A 166 2.90 -2.60 7.16
N PHE A 167 3.59 -1.61 7.68
CA PHE A 167 5.05 -1.60 7.80
C PHE A 167 5.43 -1.89 9.26
N ASP A 168 6.17 -2.97 9.49
CA ASP A 168 6.78 -3.24 10.78
C ASP A 168 8.21 -2.67 10.78
N LEU A 169 8.36 -1.48 11.35
CA LEU A 169 9.67 -0.83 11.52
C LEU A 169 10.48 -1.54 12.61
N PRO A 170 11.74 -1.93 12.33
CA PRO A 170 12.57 -2.62 13.32
C PRO A 170 13.11 -1.68 14.41
N GLU A 171 13.20 -0.39 14.13
CA GLU A 171 13.77 0.65 14.99
C GLU A 171 12.97 1.94 14.85
N PRO A 172 12.90 2.78 15.90
CA PRO A 172 12.23 4.07 15.80
C PRO A 172 13.01 5.05 14.89
N ALA A 173 12.31 6.06 14.39
CA ALA A 173 12.85 7.10 13.53
C ALA A 173 12.26 8.47 13.89
N ASP A 174 13.07 9.53 13.79
CA ASP A 174 12.59 10.91 14.05
C ASP A 174 11.55 11.36 13.01
N ALA A 175 11.68 10.89 11.78
CA ALA A 175 10.72 11.09 10.71
C ALA A 175 10.71 9.88 9.78
N ALA A 176 9.51 9.42 9.43
CA ALA A 176 9.30 8.42 8.41
C ALA A 176 8.21 8.87 7.44
N ARG A 177 8.43 8.59 6.16
CA ARG A 177 7.45 8.74 5.10
C ARG A 177 7.08 7.35 4.61
N PHE A 178 5.84 6.96 4.80
CA PHE A 178 5.28 5.70 4.32
C PHE A 178 4.50 5.96 3.05
N GLU A 179 5.06 5.60 1.91
CA GLU A 179 4.38 5.60 0.63
C GLU A 179 3.68 4.24 0.48
N ALA A 180 2.49 4.13 1.07
CA ALA A 180 1.70 2.89 1.11
C ALA A 180 1.27 2.41 -0.28
N LEU A 181 1.17 3.34 -1.24
CA LEU A 181 0.84 3.05 -2.62
C LEU A 181 1.50 4.06 -3.56
N ALA A 182 2.33 3.58 -4.47
CA ALA A 182 2.88 4.33 -5.59
C ALA A 182 2.86 3.51 -6.87
N ALA A 183 2.77 4.17 -8.02
CA ALA A 183 2.92 3.55 -9.32
C ALA A 183 3.46 4.55 -10.34
N SER A 184 4.24 4.07 -11.30
CA SER A 184 4.52 4.79 -12.54
C SER A 184 3.54 4.34 -13.62
N VAL A 185 3.00 5.31 -14.35
CA VAL A 185 2.15 5.06 -15.52
C VAL A 185 2.86 5.54 -16.80
N PRO A 186 2.55 5.00 -17.98
CA PRO A 186 3.13 5.47 -19.23
C PRO A 186 2.84 6.97 -19.49
N ALA A 187 3.74 7.66 -20.19
CA ALA A 187 3.64 9.12 -20.45
C ALA A 187 2.37 9.56 -21.19
N GLU A 188 1.63 8.65 -21.82
CA GLU A 188 0.33 8.90 -22.45
C GLU A 188 -0.74 9.36 -21.44
N PHE A 189 -0.61 8.97 -20.17
CA PHE A 189 -1.39 9.51 -19.06
C PHE A 189 -0.82 10.88 -18.66
N SER A 190 -1.20 11.89 -19.44
CA SER A 190 -0.58 13.21 -19.41
C SER A 190 -1.40 14.29 -18.70
N GLU A 191 -2.70 14.07 -18.49
CA GLU A 191 -3.59 15.03 -17.82
C GLU A 191 -3.66 14.73 -16.32
N ALA A 192 -3.10 15.63 -15.51
CA ALA A 192 -3.11 15.54 -14.06
C ALA A 192 -4.20 16.40 -13.43
N TRP A 193 -4.89 15.84 -12.45
CA TRP A 193 -5.99 16.50 -11.76
C TRP A 193 -5.94 16.26 -10.25
N SER A 194 -6.52 17.19 -9.51
CA SER A 194 -6.86 17.04 -8.09
C SER A 194 -8.38 17.00 -7.92
N PHE A 195 -8.86 16.24 -6.95
CA PHE A 195 -10.28 16.14 -6.61
C PHE A 195 -10.59 16.82 -5.28
N ASP A 196 -11.47 17.82 -5.28
CA ASP A 196 -11.93 18.45 -4.05
C ASP A 196 -13.05 17.61 -3.42
N ARG A 197 -12.80 17.11 -2.19
CA ARG A 197 -13.73 16.25 -1.47
C ARG A 197 -14.99 16.98 -1.00
N GLY A 198 -14.88 18.27 -0.71
CA GLY A 198 -15.99 19.08 -0.19
C GLY A 198 -16.95 19.52 -1.29
N THR A 199 -16.43 19.85 -2.47
CA THR A 199 -17.27 20.29 -3.60
C THR A 199 -17.55 19.19 -4.63
N GLY A 200 -16.79 18.10 -4.60
CA GLY A 200 -16.84 17.04 -5.61
C GLY A 200 -16.31 17.46 -6.99
N THR A 201 -15.55 18.56 -7.06
CA THR A 201 -15.01 19.11 -8.32
C THR A 201 -13.61 18.59 -8.61
N VAL A 202 -13.26 18.53 -9.90
CA VAL A 202 -11.92 18.16 -10.37
C VAL A 202 -11.27 19.41 -10.96
N SER A 203 -10.03 19.68 -10.58
CA SER A 203 -9.24 20.83 -11.05
C SER A 203 -7.90 20.35 -11.60
N ARG A 204 -7.37 21.01 -12.64
CA ARG A 204 -6.03 20.69 -13.15
C ARG A 204 -5.00 20.83 -12.04
N LEU A 205 -4.04 19.91 -12.04
CA LEU A 205 -2.91 19.87 -11.10
C LEU A 205 -1.63 20.06 -11.91
N ASP A 206 -0.72 20.91 -11.43
CA ASP A 206 0.64 20.93 -11.97
C ASP A 206 1.44 19.80 -11.31
N PRO A 207 2.02 18.85 -12.07
CA PRO A 207 2.90 17.82 -11.50
C PRO A 207 4.14 18.35 -10.74
N ALA A 208 4.42 19.65 -10.80
CA ALA A 208 5.44 20.31 -9.99
C ALA A 208 4.96 20.69 -8.57
N ASP A 209 3.66 20.61 -8.28
CA ASP A 209 3.06 21.09 -7.02
C ASP A 209 3.43 20.24 -5.78
N GLY A 210 4.15 19.14 -5.97
CA GLY A 210 4.59 18.26 -4.89
C GLY A 210 3.42 17.56 -4.18
N ASP A 211 3.57 17.37 -2.88
CA ASP A 211 2.60 16.69 -2.03
C ASP A 211 1.40 17.59 -1.69
N GLN A 212 0.18 17.03 -1.78
CA GLN A 212 -1.03 17.77 -1.49
C GLN A 212 -2.14 16.87 -0.90
N PRO A 213 -3.10 17.41 -0.12
CA PRO A 213 -4.03 16.60 0.70
C PRO A 213 -5.22 16.02 -0.09
N ARG A 214 -5.43 16.46 -1.33
CA ARG A 214 -6.55 16.05 -2.17
C ARG A 214 -6.19 14.80 -2.98
N PRO A 215 -7.13 13.90 -3.27
CA PRO A 215 -6.89 12.79 -4.19
C PRO A 215 -6.41 13.28 -5.55
N VAL A 216 -5.52 12.53 -6.18
CA VAL A 216 -4.95 12.83 -7.50
C VAL A 216 -5.51 11.88 -8.55
N ILE A 217 -5.64 12.37 -9.78
CA ILE A 217 -6.08 11.60 -10.94
C ILE A 217 -5.08 11.86 -12.07
N LEU A 218 -4.59 10.80 -12.70
CA LEU A 218 -3.94 10.86 -14.01
C LEU A 218 -4.86 10.26 -15.06
N ALA A 219 -4.98 10.94 -16.19
CA ALA A 219 -5.81 10.50 -17.30
C ALA A 219 -5.08 10.65 -18.64
N MET A 220 -5.50 9.85 -19.62
CA MET A 220 -5.26 10.16 -21.03
C MET A 220 -5.99 11.46 -21.42
N PRO A 221 -5.54 12.19 -22.46
CA PRO A 221 -6.16 13.44 -22.90
C PRO A 221 -7.68 13.35 -23.15
N GLU A 222 -8.15 12.22 -23.66
CA GLU A 222 -9.57 11.98 -23.98
C GLU A 222 -10.40 11.65 -22.72
N GLY A 223 -9.76 11.39 -21.58
CA GLY A 223 -10.42 10.94 -20.35
C GLY A 223 -11.00 9.52 -20.43
N SER A 224 -10.65 8.76 -21.46
CA SER A 224 -11.11 7.38 -21.69
C SER A 224 -10.52 6.39 -20.69
N HIS A 225 -9.30 6.65 -20.23
CA HIS A 225 -8.59 5.87 -19.22
C HIS A 225 -7.95 6.81 -18.22
N ALA A 226 -8.15 6.49 -16.95
CA ALA A 226 -7.64 7.24 -15.85
C ALA A 226 -7.34 6.31 -14.67
N LEU A 227 -6.39 6.74 -13.85
CA LEU A 227 -5.97 6.13 -12.60
C LEU A 227 -6.00 7.21 -11.53
N ALA A 228 -6.63 6.94 -10.39
CA ALA A 228 -6.64 7.87 -9.26
C ALA A 228 -6.22 7.19 -7.97
N PHE A 229 -5.50 7.92 -7.13
CA PHE A 229 -5.15 7.48 -5.79
C PHE A 229 -5.95 8.26 -4.75
N TRP A 230 -6.51 7.50 -3.80
CA TRP A 230 -7.34 8.01 -2.71
C TRP A 230 -7.02 7.25 -1.42
N SER A 231 -7.27 7.91 -0.29
CA SER A 231 -7.27 7.32 1.04
C SER A 231 -8.30 8.08 1.89
N PRO A 232 -9.04 7.39 2.77
CA PRO A 232 -9.86 8.06 3.76
C PRO A 232 -8.97 8.94 4.67
N ASN A 233 -9.57 9.99 5.22
CA ASN A 233 -8.94 10.71 6.33
C ASN A 233 -9.13 9.89 7.61
N PRO A 234 -8.20 9.99 8.57
CA PRO A 234 -8.47 9.50 9.92
C PRO A 234 -9.71 10.21 10.51
N PRO A 235 -10.39 9.60 11.49
CA PRO A 235 -11.47 10.24 12.22
C PRO A 235 -11.05 11.62 12.75
N GLU A 236 -11.95 12.59 12.77
CA GLU A 236 -11.62 13.96 13.21
C GLU A 236 -11.10 14.03 14.65
N GLN A 237 -11.45 13.04 15.49
CA GLN A 237 -11.01 12.93 16.87
C GLN A 237 -9.53 12.52 17.01
N GLU A 238 -8.93 12.01 15.93
CA GLU A 238 -7.53 11.59 15.89
C GLU A 238 -6.67 12.68 15.22
N ALA A 239 -6.54 13.83 15.90
CA ALA A 239 -5.84 14.99 15.35
C ALA A 239 -4.38 14.73 14.99
N ASP A 240 -3.71 13.86 15.75
CA ASP A 240 -2.31 13.48 15.58
C ASP A 240 -2.12 12.31 14.59
N ALA A 241 -3.21 11.71 14.09
CA ALA A 241 -3.10 10.63 13.13
C ALA A 241 -2.55 11.14 11.78
N PRO A 242 -1.60 10.41 11.15
CA PRO A 242 -1.05 10.78 9.86
C PRO A 242 -2.16 10.92 8.82
N ARG A 243 -2.14 12.05 8.09
CA ARG A 243 -3.08 12.28 6.99
C ARG A 243 -2.45 11.89 5.65
N PRO A 244 -3.25 11.40 4.69
CA PRO A 244 -2.73 11.06 3.37
C PRO A 244 -2.30 12.31 2.62
N ALA A 245 -1.13 12.24 2.02
CA ALA A 245 -0.59 13.18 1.04
C ALA A 245 -0.48 12.47 -0.30
N PHE A 246 -0.84 13.18 -1.36
CA PHE A 246 -0.83 12.67 -2.72
C PHE A 246 0.07 13.51 -3.60
N ALA A 247 0.75 12.88 -4.53
CA ALA A 247 1.61 13.58 -5.48
C ALA A 247 1.46 12.99 -6.88
N VAL A 248 1.69 13.84 -7.88
CA VAL A 248 1.94 13.44 -9.27
C VAL A 248 3.30 14.01 -9.62
N ARG A 249 4.21 13.20 -10.17
CA ARG A 249 5.54 13.65 -10.59
C ARG A 249 5.82 13.18 -12.00
N ARG A 250 6.13 14.11 -12.89
CA ARG A 250 6.42 13.81 -14.30
C ARG A 250 7.88 13.45 -14.49
N GLY A 251 8.13 12.29 -15.08
CA GLY A 251 9.44 11.87 -15.58
C GLY A 251 9.53 12.03 -17.10
N PRO A 252 10.65 11.59 -17.70
CA PRO A 252 10.84 11.65 -19.15
C PRO A 252 9.86 10.74 -19.91
N ASP A 253 9.68 9.50 -19.43
CA ASP A 253 8.91 8.46 -20.13
C ASP A 253 7.71 7.94 -19.31
N THR A 254 7.63 8.32 -18.03
CA THR A 254 6.56 7.92 -17.11
C THR A 254 6.06 9.11 -16.31
N THR A 255 4.86 8.96 -15.74
CA THR A 255 4.37 9.84 -14.68
C THR A 255 4.09 9.00 -13.44
N ARG A 256 4.63 9.41 -12.29
CA ARG A 256 4.41 8.71 -11.02
C ARG A 256 3.24 9.33 -10.27
N LEU A 257 2.35 8.51 -9.70
CA LEU A 257 1.43 8.94 -8.65
C LEU A 257 1.82 8.28 -7.33
N SER A 258 1.52 8.93 -6.21
CA SER A 258 1.64 8.30 -4.90
C SER A 258 0.60 8.74 -3.88
N CYS A 259 0.40 7.87 -2.90
CA CYS A 259 -0.39 8.03 -1.67
C CYS A 259 0.54 7.71 -0.50
N ALA A 260 0.88 8.73 0.28
CA ALA A 260 1.90 8.65 1.31
C ALA A 260 1.44 9.29 2.63
N PHE A 261 2.12 8.93 3.71
CA PHE A 261 1.84 9.39 5.06
C PHE A 261 3.15 9.80 5.73
N ALA A 262 3.21 11.03 6.23
CA ALA A 262 4.33 11.51 7.02
C ALA A 262 4.06 11.25 8.50
N VAL A 263 5.03 10.62 9.18
CA VAL A 263 4.96 10.29 10.60
C VAL A 263 6.17 10.89 11.29
N ALA A 264 5.93 11.85 12.19
CA ALA A 264 6.95 12.35 13.08
C ALA A 264 7.14 11.36 14.25
N HIS A 265 8.38 11.19 14.69
CA HIS A 265 8.75 10.29 15.79
C HIS A 265 8.16 8.87 15.63
N ALA A 266 8.27 8.31 14.41
CA ALA A 266 7.78 6.98 14.10
C ALA A 266 8.39 5.94 15.04
N ALA A 267 7.54 5.25 15.81
CA ALA A 267 7.97 4.20 16.72
C ALA A 267 8.44 2.95 15.96
N ALA A 268 9.24 2.11 16.62
CA ALA A 268 9.40 0.73 16.18
C ALA A 268 8.07 -0.02 16.29
N GLY A 269 7.85 -0.98 15.40
CA GLY A 269 6.60 -1.74 15.32
C GLY A 269 5.74 -1.32 14.14
N ALA A 270 4.45 -1.62 14.26
CA ALA A 270 3.49 -1.57 13.16
C ALA A 270 3.00 -0.16 12.83
N HIS A 271 2.94 0.13 11.53
CA HIS A 271 2.30 1.31 10.96
C HIS A 271 1.37 0.88 9.84
N ASP A 272 0.06 1.05 10.03
CA ASP A 272 -0.98 0.59 9.13
C ASP A 272 -1.56 1.74 8.30
N PHE A 273 -1.71 1.51 6.99
CA PHE A 273 -2.23 2.49 6.04
C PHE A 273 -3.16 1.83 5.02
N ALA A 274 -4.17 2.58 4.57
CA ALA A 274 -5.07 2.15 3.50
C ALA A 274 -5.10 3.17 2.38
N CYS A 275 -4.71 2.75 1.17
CA CYS A 275 -4.85 3.54 -0.05
C CYS A 275 -5.65 2.75 -1.08
N TYR A 276 -6.21 3.45 -2.06
CA TYR A 276 -7.05 2.88 -3.09
C TYR A 276 -6.59 3.41 -4.44
N ALA A 277 -6.43 2.51 -5.41
CA ALA A 277 -6.33 2.88 -6.82
C ALA A 277 -7.70 2.73 -7.47
N LEU A 278 -8.20 3.78 -8.12
CA LEU A 278 -9.45 3.75 -8.89
C LEU A 278 -9.11 3.75 -10.38
N VAL A 279 -9.70 2.83 -11.12
CA VAL A 279 -9.47 2.65 -12.56
C VAL A 279 -10.75 2.94 -13.33
N GLY A 280 -10.65 3.46 -14.55
CA GLY A 280 -11.83 3.64 -15.42
C GLY A 280 -11.69 4.86 -16.31
N THR A 281 -12.82 5.39 -16.78
CA THR A 281 -12.83 6.73 -17.39
C THR A 281 -12.67 7.82 -16.32
N LEU A 282 -12.31 9.04 -16.72
CA LEU A 282 -12.30 10.20 -15.82
C LEU A 282 -13.68 10.43 -15.18
N ALA A 283 -14.76 10.12 -15.90
CA ALA A 283 -16.12 10.21 -15.38
C ALA A 283 -16.40 9.16 -14.29
N ASP A 284 -15.96 7.91 -14.50
CA ASP A 284 -16.09 6.82 -13.52
C ASP A 284 -15.34 7.15 -12.23
N ILE A 285 -14.10 7.63 -12.35
CA ILE A 285 -13.29 8.03 -11.19
C ILE A 285 -13.96 9.15 -10.42
N ARG A 286 -14.45 10.19 -11.10
CA ARG A 286 -15.14 11.29 -10.43
C ARG A 286 -16.40 10.81 -9.70
N ALA A 287 -17.14 9.87 -10.30
CA ALA A 287 -18.31 9.28 -9.64
C ALA A 287 -17.90 8.46 -8.41
N ALA A 288 -16.87 7.63 -8.53
CA ALA A 288 -16.34 6.82 -7.44
C ALA A 288 -15.84 7.68 -6.27
N LEU A 289 -15.04 8.71 -6.55
CA LEU A 289 -14.53 9.63 -5.52
C LEU A 289 -15.66 10.36 -4.81
N ARG A 290 -16.69 10.83 -5.52
CA ARG A 290 -17.87 11.42 -4.86
C ARG A 290 -18.60 10.43 -3.97
N SER A 291 -18.72 9.17 -4.37
CA SER A 291 -19.33 8.14 -3.54
C SER A 291 -18.49 7.84 -2.28
N LEU A 292 -17.17 7.91 -2.37
CA LEU A 292 -16.24 7.66 -1.27
C LEU A 292 -16.08 8.85 -0.30
N THR A 293 -16.46 10.05 -0.72
CA THR A 293 -16.29 11.27 0.08
C THR A 293 -17.59 11.98 0.41
N ALA A 294 -18.74 11.43 0.02
CA ALA A 294 -20.03 11.96 0.45
C ALA A 294 -20.15 11.83 1.98
N PRO A 295 -20.60 12.87 2.70
CA PRO A 295 -20.95 12.74 4.10
C PRO A 295 -22.08 11.71 4.25
N GLU A 296 -21.95 10.78 5.20
CA GLU A 296 -23.03 9.87 5.62
C GLU A 296 -24.21 10.62 6.24
#